data_AF-A0A7J9SA91-F1
#
_entry.id   AF-A0A7J9SA91-F1
#
_cell.length_a   1.000
_cell.length_b   1.000
_cell.length_c   1.000
_cell.angle_alpha   90.00
_cell.angle_beta   90.00
_cell.angle_gamma   90.00
#
_symmetry.space_group_name_H-M   'P 1'
#
loop_
_entity.id
_entity.type
_entity.pdbx_description
1 polymer ?
#
loop_
_entity_poly.entity_id
_entity_poly.type
_entity_poly.pdbx_seq_one_letter_code
_entity_poly.pdbx_strand_id
1 'polypeptide(L)'
;MNEKLHLSLIEPLDVLAVRYYFHQIQNIEYVDVEKLGKVSKMPKKCSRTLKLSQEEQKIIEKTGKITNHLVNYVILIERENQRA
;
A
#
# COMPACT_ATOMS: atom_id res chain seq x y z
N MET A 1 -20.75 -5.70 -7.78
CA MET A 1 -19.54 -6.37 -8.31
C MET A 1 -18.46 -6.28 -7.24
N ASN A 2 -17.76 -7.37 -6.91
CA ASN A 2 -16.62 -7.28 -6.00
C ASN A 2 -15.44 -6.69 -6.77
N GLU A 3 -15.13 -5.42 -6.48
CA GLU A 3 -13.97 -4.75 -7.07
C GLU A 3 -12.67 -5.45 -6.65
N LYS A 4 -11.77 -5.55 -7.62
CA LYS A 4 -10.43 -6.13 -7.43
C LYS A 4 -9.42 -5.01 -7.45
N LEU A 5 -8.55 -4.98 -6.46
CA LEU A 5 -7.40 -4.10 -6.41
C LEU A 5 -6.16 -4.88 -6.83
N HIS A 6 -5.53 -4.45 -7.91
CA HIS A 6 -4.24 -4.97 -8.34
C HIS A 6 -3.12 -4.09 -7.79
N LEU A 7 -2.20 -4.69 -7.04
CA LEU A 7 -1.07 -4.02 -6.39
C LEU A 7 0.24 -4.56 -6.92
N SER A 8 1.19 -3.65 -7.15
CA SER A 8 2.58 -3.97 -7.47
C SER A 8 3.45 -3.52 -6.31
N LEU A 9 4.12 -4.47 -5.69
CA LEU A 9 4.77 -4.35 -4.39
C LEU A 9 6.30 -4.35 -4.54
N ILE A 10 6.96 -3.57 -3.66
CA ILE A 10 8.41 -3.47 -3.56
C ILE A 10 9.09 -4.73 -3.00
N GLU A 11 8.32 -5.61 -2.34
CA GLU A 11 8.82 -6.85 -1.77
C GLU A 11 7.74 -7.95 -1.81
N PRO A 12 8.12 -9.23 -1.72
CA PRO A 12 7.15 -10.32 -1.69
C PRO A 12 6.42 -10.35 -0.35
N LEU A 13 5.10 -10.21 -0.40
CA LEU A 13 4.20 -10.30 0.76
C LEU A 13 3.07 -11.28 0.47
N ASP A 14 2.51 -11.89 1.51
CA ASP A 14 1.28 -12.67 1.41
C ASP A 14 0.04 -11.74 1.38
N VAL A 15 -1.13 -12.33 1.14
CA VAL A 15 -2.38 -11.56 1.00
C VAL A 15 -2.78 -10.88 2.32
N LEU A 16 -2.47 -11.48 3.47
CA LEU A 16 -2.83 -10.95 4.78
C LEU A 16 -1.99 -9.72 5.11
N ALA A 17 -0.68 -9.79 4.90
CA ALA A 17 0.24 -8.68 5.07
C ALA A 17 -0.11 -7.51 4.14
N VAL A 18 -0.40 -7.80 2.87
CA VAL A 18 -0.82 -6.75 1.92
C VAL A 18 -2.12 -6.08 2.37
N ARG A 19 -3.09 -6.85 2.85
CA ARG A 19 -4.33 -6.30 3.40
C ARG A 19 -4.05 -5.46 4.65
N TYR A 20 -3.20 -5.92 5.56
CA TYR A 20 -2.79 -5.15 6.73
C TYR A 20 -2.24 -3.78 6.33
N TYR A 21 -1.23 -3.73 5.45
CA TYR A 21 -0.63 -2.46 5.00
C TYR A 21 -1.61 -1.57 4.22
N PHE A 22 -2.53 -2.17 3.48
CA PHE A 22 -3.59 -1.45 2.80
C PHE A 22 -4.53 -0.72 3.78
N HIS A 23 -4.92 -1.37 4.88
CA HIS A 23 -5.73 -0.74 5.93
C HIS A 23 -4.99 0.39 6.65
N GLN A 24 -3.67 0.25 6.85
CA GLN A 24 -2.85 1.29 7.48
C GLN A 24 -2.83 2.62 6.71
N ILE A 25 -3.18 2.63 5.42
CA ILE A 25 -3.30 3.87 4.65
C ILE A 25 -4.30 4.85 5.29
N GLN A 26 -5.34 4.34 5.94
CA GLN A 26 -6.35 5.18 6.59
C GLN A 26 -5.76 6.05 7.72
N ASN A 27 -4.65 5.61 8.32
CA ASN A 27 -3.97 6.28 9.43
C ASN A 27 -2.94 7.32 8.96
N ILE A 28 -2.78 7.53 7.65
CA ILE A 28 -1.85 8.51 7.12
C ILE A 28 -2.49 9.91 7.18
N GLU A 29 -1.95 10.76 8.05
CA GLU A 29 -2.32 12.19 8.11
C GLU A 29 -1.38 13.05 7.26
N TYR A 30 -0.09 12.72 7.24
CA TYR A 30 0.95 13.41 6.48
C TYR A 30 1.88 12.39 5.82
N VAL A 31 2.48 12.79 4.71
CA VAL A 31 3.47 11.99 3.98
C VAL A 31 4.82 12.70 3.96
N ASP A 32 5.86 11.94 4.23
CA ASP A 32 7.25 12.31 4.01
C ASP A 32 7.55 12.21 2.50
N VAL A 33 7.85 13.35 1.89
CA VAL A 33 8.08 13.49 0.44
C VAL A 33 9.34 12.73 -0.01
N GLU A 34 10.39 12.67 0.81
CA GLU A 34 11.62 11.97 0.46
C GLU A 34 11.37 10.46 0.43
N LYS A 35 10.69 9.94 1.43
CA LYS A 35 10.28 8.52 1.48
C LYS A 35 9.31 8.18 0.36
N LEU A 36 8.36 9.06 0.05
CA LEU A 36 7.43 8.88 -1.06
C LEU A 36 8.18 8.83 -2.41
N GLY A 37 9.20 9.68 -2.58
CA GLY A 37 10.09 9.70 -3.74
C GLY A 37 11.03 8.48 -3.80
N LYS A 38 11.44 7.93 -2.67
CA LYS A 38 12.20 6.68 -2.60
C LYS A 38 11.37 5.51 -3.12
N VAL A 39 10.11 5.39 -2.67
CA VAL A 39 9.18 4.35 -3.12
C VAL A 39 8.97 4.38 -4.64
N SER A 40 8.93 5.56 -5.27
CA SER A 40 8.65 5.66 -6.71
C SER A 40 9.76 5.02 -7.54
N LYS A 41 11.01 5.12 -7.07
CA LYS A 41 12.21 4.57 -7.71
C LYS A 41 12.44 3.09 -7.41
N MET A 42 11.80 2.54 -6.37
CA MET A 42 11.96 1.13 -6.03
C MET A 42 11.26 0.20 -7.03
N PRO A 43 11.91 -0.92 -7.43
CA PRO A 43 11.34 -1.88 -8.38
C PRO A 43 10.17 -2.64 -7.73
N LYS A 44 8.99 -2.56 -8.35
CA LYS A 44 7.76 -3.19 -7.84
C LYS A 44 7.47 -4.51 -8.57
N LYS A 45 8.34 -5.50 -8.36
CA LYS A 45 8.34 -6.75 -9.14
C LYS A 45 7.31 -7.77 -8.67
N CYS A 46 6.72 -7.58 -7.49
CA CYS A 46 5.78 -8.52 -6.91
C CYS A 46 4.34 -8.06 -7.17
N SER A 47 3.49 -8.92 -7.74
CA SER A 47 2.07 -8.58 -7.97
C SER A 47 1.17 -9.32 -7.00
N ARG A 48 0.15 -8.61 -6.47
CA ARG A 48 -0.90 -9.17 -5.61
C ARG A 48 -2.24 -8.56 -5.96
N THR A 49 -3.28 -9.36 -5.86
CA THR A 49 -4.66 -8.91 -6.10
C THR A 49 -5.49 -9.12 -4.85
N LEU A 50 -6.16 -8.07 -4.39
CA LEU A 50 -7.13 -8.14 -3.30
C LEU A 50 -8.54 -8.12 -3.88
N LYS A 51 -9.42 -8.99 -3.37
CA LYS A 51 -10.87 -8.78 -3.48
C LYS A 51 -11.28 -7.82 -2.38
N LEU A 52 -11.86 -6.68 -2.74
CA LEU A 52 -12.22 -5.64 -1.79
C LEU A 52 -13.58 -5.94 -1.15
N SER A 53 -13.66 -5.72 0.17
CA SER A 53 -14.93 -5.53 0.86
C SER A 53 -15.53 -4.15 0.55
N GLN A 54 -16.78 -3.92 0.96
CA GLN A 54 -17.41 -2.60 0.84
C GLN A 54 -16.67 -1.52 1.64
N GLU A 55 -16.09 -1.87 2.80
CA GLU A 55 -15.29 -0.94 3.60
C GLU A 55 -13.97 -0.59 2.92
N GLU A 56 -13.35 -1.59 2.28
CA GLU A 56 -12.10 -1.42 1.56
C GLU A 56 -12.27 -0.58 0.28
N GLN A 57 -13.44 -0.62 -0.34
CA GLN A 57 -13.78 0.29 -1.44
C GLN A 57 -13.71 1.75 -1.03
N LYS A 58 -14.14 2.10 0.20
CA LYS A 58 -14.06 3.48 0.72
C LYS A 58 -12.62 3.97 0.86
N ILE A 59 -11.66 3.07 1.13
CA ILE A 59 -10.22 3.41 1.15
C ILE A 59 -9.77 3.82 -0.25
N ILE A 60 -10.21 3.08 -1.27
CA ILE A 60 -9.90 3.38 -2.67
C ILE A 60 -10.58 4.68 -3.11
N GLU A 61 -11.81 4.94 -2.70
CA GLU A 61 -12.49 6.21 -3.01
C GLU A 61 -11.73 7.41 -2.46
N LYS A 62 -11.15 7.31 -1.24
CA LYS A 62 -10.36 8.38 -0.62
C LYS A 62 -8.99 8.57 -1.30
N THR A 63 -8.33 7.47 -1.66
CA THR A 63 -6.92 7.48 -2.07
C THR A 63 -6.72 7.42 -3.60
N GLY A 64 -7.74 6.94 -4.32
CA GLY A 64 -7.77 6.85 -5.77
C GLY A 64 -6.53 6.17 -6.36
N LYS A 65 -5.96 6.82 -7.39
CA LYS A 65 -4.86 6.27 -8.19
C LYS A 65 -3.55 6.09 -7.40
N ILE A 66 -3.38 6.79 -6.28
CA ILE A 66 -2.15 6.70 -5.48
C ILE A 66 -2.18 5.54 -4.48
N THR A 67 -3.28 4.78 -4.38
CA THR A 67 -3.41 3.64 -3.46
C THR A 67 -2.18 2.73 -3.47
N ASN A 68 -1.78 2.24 -4.65
CA ASN A 68 -0.65 1.32 -4.76
C ASN A 68 0.65 1.95 -4.25
N HIS A 69 0.83 3.25 -4.49
CA HIS A 69 1.99 3.99 -4.01
C HIS A 69 1.99 4.12 -2.50
N LEU A 70 0.84 4.42 -1.90
CA LEU A 70 0.66 4.52 -0.46
C LEU A 70 0.84 3.18 0.24
N VAL A 71 0.38 2.06 -0.34
CA VAL A 71 0.66 0.71 0.22
C VAL A 71 2.16 0.50 0.32
N ASN A 72 2.91 0.78 -0.75
CA ASN A 72 4.36 0.63 -0.75
C ASN A 72 5.07 1.61 0.19
N TYR A 73 4.52 2.80 0.39
CA TYR A 73 5.00 3.78 1.37
C TYR A 73 4.87 3.27 2.79
N VAL A 74 3.71 2.73 3.17
CA VAL A 74 3.50 2.11 4.48
C VAL A 74 4.47 0.94 4.68
N ILE A 75 4.63 0.07 3.68
CA ILE A 75 5.59 -1.04 3.74
C ILE A 75 7.00 -0.52 4.02
N LEU A 76 7.44 0.50 3.30
CA LEU A 76 8.77 1.08 3.49
C LEU A 76 8.96 1.63 4.91
N ILE A 77 8.01 2.40 5.43
CA ILE A 77 8.09 2.96 6.78
C ILE A 77 8.18 1.86 7.83
N GLU A 78 7.31 0.86 7.73
CA GLU A 78 7.30 -0.25 8.68
C GLU A 78 8.66 -0.97 8.72
N ARG A 79 9.27 -1.19 7.55
CA ARG A 79 10.60 -1.81 7.45
C ARG A 79 11.72 -0.95 8.02
N GLU A 80 11.62 0.37 7.89
CA GLU A 80 12.59 1.28 8.49
C GLU A 80 12.45 1.31 10.01
N ASN A 81 11.22 1.29 10.54
CA ASN A 81 10.94 1.27 11.97
C ASN A 81 11.39 -0.04 12.64
N GLN A 82 11.25 -1.19 11.96
CA GLN A 82 11.72 -2.49 12.47
C GLN A 82 13.25 -2.63 12.49
N ARG A 83 13.98 -1.70 11.86
CA ARG A 83 15.45 -1.70 11.78
C ARG A 83 16.11 -0.66 12.70
N ALA A 84 15.32 0.22 13.32
CA ALA A 84 15.77 1.21 14.29
C ALA A 84 15.73 0.62 15.71
#